data_AF-A0AA41VRI4-F1
#
_entry.id   AF-A0AA41VRI4-F1
#
_cell.length_a   1.000
_cell.length_b   1.000
_cell.length_c   1.000
_cell.angle_alpha   90.00
_cell.angle_beta   90.00
_cell.angle_gamma   90.00
#
_symmetry.space_group_name_H-M   'P 1'
#
loop_
_entity.id
_entity.type
_entity.pdbx_description
1 polymer ?
#
loop_
_entity_poly.entity_id
_entity_poly.type
_entity_poly.pdbx_seq_one_letter_code
_entity_poly.pdbx_strand_id
1 'polypeptide(L)'
;MAETIDNHTEKHFTAGAILRDVIIGVSDGLTFPFAGAAGLSGANVGSSVIVIAVVATGAISMGLGGYLVAKNEEDQYHRELKREQEAKTEEDHYHWEMKSQQADIMNVPDTEAAEIEEILAQYELQPHEYAPLVDALRKKPLVYGWIL
;
A
#
# COMPACT_ATOMS: atom_id res chain seq x y z
N MET A 1 -35.66 16.37 18.68
CA MET A 1 -34.93 17.50 18.07
C MET A 1 -33.56 16.98 17.68
N ALA A 2 -33.25 16.92 16.39
CA ALA A 2 -32.04 16.31 15.86
C ALA A 2 -30.86 17.27 15.99
N GLU A 3 -29.75 16.74 16.50
CA GLU A 3 -28.45 17.40 16.63
C GLU A 3 -27.87 17.62 15.22
N THR A 4 -27.53 18.87 14.89
CA THR A 4 -27.01 19.24 13.58
C THR A 4 -25.51 18.95 13.58
N ILE A 5 -25.06 18.03 12.74
CA ILE A 5 -23.64 17.74 12.54
C ILE A 5 -23.06 18.91 11.76
N ASP A 6 -22.31 19.79 12.44
CA ASP A 6 -21.55 20.85 11.80
C ASP A 6 -20.50 20.22 10.88
N ASN A 7 -20.68 20.45 9.58
CA ASN A 7 -19.80 19.97 8.54
C ASN A 7 -18.52 20.82 8.55
N HIS A 8 -17.54 20.43 9.38
CA HIS A 8 -16.22 21.03 9.43
C HIS A 8 -15.53 20.89 8.06
N THR A 9 -15.67 21.93 7.23
CA THR A 9 -14.96 22.02 5.96
C THR A 9 -13.57 22.59 6.25
N GLU A 10 -12.58 21.71 6.44
CA GLU A 10 -11.19 22.15 6.59
C GLU A 10 -10.73 22.80 5.29
N LYS A 11 -10.55 24.13 5.33
CA LYS A 11 -9.82 24.84 4.28
C LYS A 11 -8.34 24.46 4.43
N HIS A 12 -7.93 23.36 3.79
CA HIS A 12 -6.50 23.04 3.62
C HIS A 12 -5.85 24.18 2.83
N PHE A 13 -5.27 25.13 3.56
CA PHE A 13 -4.63 26.31 3.04
C PHE A 13 -3.31 25.92 2.38
N THR A 14 -3.36 25.65 1.07
CA THR A 14 -2.23 25.23 0.23
C THR A 14 -1.07 26.24 0.21
N ALA A 15 -1.33 27.50 0.60
CA ALA A 15 -0.29 28.52 0.73
C ALA A 15 0.75 28.22 1.83
N GLY A 16 0.42 27.39 2.83
CA GLY A 16 1.40 26.92 3.81
C GLY A 16 2.45 25.98 3.22
N ALA A 17 2.07 25.12 2.27
CA ALA A 17 2.98 24.19 1.61
C ALA A 17 3.97 24.92 0.71
N ILE A 18 3.48 25.83 -0.14
CA ILE A 18 4.33 26.64 -1.02
C ILE A 18 5.32 27.49 -0.20
N LEU A 19 4.84 28.12 0.88
CA LEU A 19 5.71 28.93 1.74
C LEU A 19 6.76 28.08 2.45
N ARG A 20 6.39 26.89 2.94
CA ARG A 20 7.32 25.95 3.57
C ARG A 20 8.42 25.53 2.60
N ASP A 21 8.07 25.18 1.37
CA ASP A 21 9.03 24.72 0.37
C ASP A 21 10.01 25.84 -0.01
N VAL A 22 9.52 27.08 -0.13
CA VAL A 22 10.37 28.26 -0.34
C VAL A 22 11.31 28.49 0.84
N ILE A 23 10.80 28.43 2.07
CA ILE A 23 11.64 28.65 3.28
C ILE A 23 12.71 27.56 3.38
N ILE A 24 12.36 26.29 3.16
CA ILE A 24 13.33 25.18 3.20
C ILE A 24 14.39 25.36 2.11
N GLY A 25 13.98 25.64 0.87
CA GLY A 25 14.91 25.83 -0.25
C GLY A 25 15.84 27.03 -0.06
N VAL A 26 15.32 28.16 0.42
CA VAL A 26 16.14 29.35 0.72
C VAL A 26 17.07 29.09 1.91
N SER A 27 16.58 28.42 2.96
CA SER A 27 17.39 28.12 4.16
C SER A 27 18.56 27.19 3.85
N ASP A 28 18.32 26.12 3.09
CA ASP A 28 19.38 25.18 2.71
C ASP A 28 20.37 25.80 1.72
N GLY A 29 19.86 26.59 0.76
CA GLY A 29 20.67 27.27 -0.25
C GLY A 29 21.58 28.37 0.31
N LEU A 30 21.24 28.95 1.47
CA LEU A 30 22.07 29.97 2.14
C LEU A 30 23.00 29.36 3.21
N THR A 31 22.50 28.43 4.02
CA THR A 31 23.22 27.97 5.22
C THR A 31 24.52 27.26 4.89
N PHE A 32 24.49 26.31 3.96
CA PHE A 32 25.67 25.51 3.63
C PHE A 32 26.76 26.32 2.89
N PRO A 33 26.43 27.09 1.83
CA PRO A 33 27.41 27.95 1.16
C PRO A 33 27.96 29.06 2.06
N PHE A 34 27.12 29.68 2.91
CA PHE A 34 27.57 30.74 3.82
C PHE A 34 28.55 30.21 4.87
N ALA A 35 28.23 29.08 5.51
CA ALA A 35 29.12 28.46 6.49
C ALA A 35 30.45 28.04 5.84
N GLY A 36 30.39 27.44 4.64
CA GLY A 36 31.59 27.05 3.88
C GLY A 36 32.46 28.25 3.50
N ALA A 37 31.85 29.31 2.99
CA ALA A 37 32.57 30.54 2.62
C ALA A 37 33.19 31.23 3.85
N ALA A 38 32.45 31.32 4.97
CA ALA A 38 32.94 31.92 6.21
C ALA A 38 34.11 31.11 6.81
N GLY A 39 34.01 29.78 6.83
CA GLY A 39 35.07 28.91 7.34
C GLY A 39 36.35 28.98 6.51
N LEU A 40 36.24 28.93 5.17
CA LEU A 40 37.38 29.04 4.27
C LEU A 40 37.99 30.45 4.28
N SER A 41 37.15 31.49 4.42
CA SER A 41 37.62 32.86 4.58
C SER A 41 38.40 33.04 5.89
N GLY A 42 37.95 32.44 6.99
CA GLY A 42 38.67 32.42 8.27
C GLY A 42 40.00 31.67 8.22
N ALA A 43 40.14 30.69 7.32
CA ALA A 43 41.39 29.99 7.03
C ALA A 43 42.33 30.75 6.07
N ASN A 44 42.03 32.01 5.76
CA ASN A 44 42.81 32.87 4.85
C ASN A 44 42.95 32.28 3.43
N VAL A 45 41.95 31.55 2.96
CA VAL A 45 41.88 31.03 1.58
C VAL A 45 41.44 32.15 0.64
N GLY A 46 42.05 32.24 -0.54
CA GLY A 46 41.70 33.26 -1.53
C GLY A 46 40.27 33.11 -2.07
N SER A 47 39.57 34.23 -2.24
CA SER A 47 38.15 34.27 -2.62
C SER A 47 37.80 33.50 -3.90
N SER A 48 38.70 33.48 -4.90
CA SER A 48 38.51 32.71 -6.13
C SER A 48 38.43 31.21 -5.86
N VAL A 49 39.24 30.70 -4.93
CA VAL A 49 39.25 29.28 -4.54
C VAL A 49 37.97 28.93 -3.78
N ILE A 50 37.48 29.83 -2.93
CA ILE A 50 36.25 29.63 -2.15
C ILE A 50 35.04 29.44 -3.08
N VAL A 51 34.87 30.30 -4.09
CA VAL A 51 33.75 30.22 -5.03
C VAL A 51 33.77 28.89 -5.80
N ILE A 52 34.94 28.50 -6.32
CA ILE A 52 35.10 27.24 -7.07
C ILE A 52 34.79 26.04 -6.16
N ALA A 53 35.29 26.04 -4.93
CA ALA A 53 35.06 24.96 -3.97
C ALA A 53 33.57 24.80 -3.63
N VAL A 54 32.88 25.91 -3.31
CA VAL A 54 31.45 25.87 -2.95
C VAL A 54 30.60 25.37 -4.12
N VAL A 55 30.85 25.85 -5.34
CA VAL A 55 30.14 25.40 -6.55
C VAL A 55 30.42 23.92 -6.84
N ALA A 56 31.68 23.48 -6.74
CA ALA A 56 32.05 22.09 -6.98
C ALA A 56 31.40 21.14 -5.96
N THR A 57 31.47 21.48 -4.67
CA THR A 57 30.82 20.68 -3.62
C THR A 57 29.30 20.65 -3.79
N GLY A 58 28.68 21.78 -4.12
CA GLY A 58 27.25 21.85 -4.41
C GLY A 58 26.85 20.98 -5.60
N ALA A 59 27.59 21.05 -6.72
CA ALA A 59 27.32 20.25 -7.90
C ALA A 59 27.46 18.74 -7.64
N ILE A 60 28.48 18.31 -6.87
CA ILE A 60 28.66 16.91 -6.49
C ILE A 60 27.51 16.45 -5.58
N SER A 61 27.15 17.26 -4.58
CA SER A 61 26.07 16.93 -3.65
C SER A 61 24.73 16.81 -4.36
N MET A 62 24.37 17.77 -5.23
CA MET A 62 23.13 17.72 -6.00
C MET A 62 23.13 16.58 -7.04
N GLY A 63 24.27 16.32 -7.68
CA GLY A 63 24.41 15.21 -8.63
C GLY A 63 24.23 13.85 -7.97
N LEU A 64 24.88 13.62 -6.83
CA LEU A 64 24.72 12.40 -6.03
C LEU A 64 23.33 12.30 -5.42
N GLY A 65 22.79 13.40 -4.89
CA GLY A 65 21.44 13.45 -4.34
C GLY A 65 20.39 13.09 -5.38
N GLY A 66 20.45 13.69 -6.57
CA GLY A 66 19.56 13.37 -7.69
C GLY A 66 19.69 11.92 -8.17
N TYR A 67 20.92 11.39 -8.27
CA TYR A 67 21.14 9.99 -8.61
C TYR A 67 20.51 9.02 -7.59
N LEU A 68 20.69 9.29 -6.29
CA LEU A 68 20.15 8.44 -5.22
C LEU A 68 18.62 8.51 -5.17
N VAL A 69 18.02 9.68 -5.40
CA VAL A 69 16.56 9.83 -5.51
C VAL A 69 16.04 9.00 -6.68
N ALA A 70 16.61 9.16 -7.88
CA ALA A 70 16.18 8.42 -9.07
C ALA A 70 16.31 6.90 -8.88
N LYS A 71 17.42 6.43 -8.28
CA LYS A 71 17.62 5.02 -7.97
C LYS A 71 16.60 4.50 -6.94
N ASN A 72 16.31 5.28 -5.91
CA ASN A 72 15.30 4.90 -4.91
C ASN A 72 13.90 4.85 -5.52
N GLU A 73 13.55 5.78 -6.41
CA GLU A 73 12.28 5.77 -7.13
C GLU A 73 12.15 4.54 -8.04
N GLU A 74 13.21 4.15 -8.75
CA GLU A 74 13.24 2.91 -9.54
C GLU A 74 13.03 1.68 -8.66
N ASP A 75 13.77 1.57 -7.55
CA ASP A 75 13.64 0.47 -6.59
C ASP A 75 12.23 0.44 -5.95
N GLN A 76 11.66 1.61 -5.65
CA GLN A 76 10.29 1.72 -5.13
C GLN A 76 9.27 1.29 -6.17
N TYR A 77 9.41 1.75 -7.41
CA TYR A 77 8.55 1.38 -8.52
C TYR A 77 8.53 -0.13 -8.73
N HIS A 78 9.69 -0.79 -8.76
CA HIS A 78 9.76 -2.24 -8.91
C HIS A 78 9.15 -3.02 -7.74
N ARG A 79 9.34 -2.53 -6.50
CA ARG A 79 8.72 -3.15 -5.32
C ARG A 79 7.20 -3.05 -5.38
N GLU A 80 6.68 -1.88 -5.76
CA GLU A 80 5.23 -1.67 -5.82
C GLU A 80 4.60 -2.46 -6.98
N LEU A 81 5.25 -2.47 -8.15
CA LEU A 81 4.82 -3.28 -9.28
C LEU A 81 4.72 -4.78 -8.92
N LYS A 82 5.70 -5.29 -8.17
CA LYS A 82 5.68 -6.70 -7.72
C LYS A 82 4.52 -6.96 -6.76
N ARG A 83 4.26 -6.06 -5.81
CA ARG A 83 3.12 -6.17 -4.88
C ARG A 83 1.78 -6.17 -5.62
N GLU A 84 1.61 -5.27 -6.59
CA GLU A 84 0.39 -5.22 -7.39
C GLU A 84 0.19 -6.50 -8.23
N GLN A 85 1.27 -7.09 -8.76
CA GLN A 85 1.21 -8.35 -9.50
C GLN A 85 0.85 -9.53 -8.60
N GLU A 86 1.44 -9.60 -7.39
CA GLU A 86 1.11 -10.63 -6.40
C GLU A 86 -0.35 -10.50 -5.95
N ALA A 87 -0.81 -9.27 -5.63
CA ALA A 87 -2.20 -9.01 -5.25
C ALA A 87 -3.19 -9.39 -6.36
N LYS A 88 -2.91 -9.05 -7.63
CA LYS A 88 -3.77 -9.47 -8.76
C LYS A 88 -3.81 -10.97 -8.95
N THR A 89 -2.67 -11.64 -8.79
CA THR A 89 -2.61 -13.11 -8.90
C THR A 89 -3.43 -13.78 -7.80
N GLU A 90 -3.36 -13.25 -6.58
CA GLU A 90 -4.19 -13.71 -5.46
C GLU A 90 -5.67 -13.46 -5.72
N GLU A 91 -6.07 -12.26 -6.16
CA GLU A 91 -7.47 -11.95 -6.50
C GLU A 91 -8.01 -12.87 -7.60
N ASP A 92 -7.25 -13.09 -8.66
CA ASP A 92 -7.61 -14.01 -9.75
C ASP A 92 -7.77 -15.45 -9.23
N HIS A 93 -6.90 -15.87 -8.30
CA HIS A 93 -6.98 -17.19 -7.68
C HIS A 93 -8.24 -17.35 -6.83
N TYR A 94 -8.53 -16.39 -5.94
CA TYR A 94 -9.76 -16.38 -5.15
C TYR A 94 -11.01 -16.38 -6.04
N HIS A 95 -10.99 -15.60 -7.12
CA HIS A 95 -12.12 -15.55 -8.05
C HIS A 95 -12.32 -16.88 -8.79
N TRP A 96 -11.23 -17.54 -9.19
CA TRP A 96 -11.28 -18.86 -9.81
C TRP A 96 -11.81 -19.92 -8.86
N GLU A 97 -11.33 -19.94 -7.61
CA GLU A 97 -11.71 -20.92 -6.59
C GLU A 97 -13.20 -20.80 -6.25
N MET A 98 -13.69 -19.57 -6.03
CA MET A 98 -15.11 -19.32 -5.77
C MET A 98 -16.00 -19.76 -6.95
N LYS A 99 -15.54 -19.54 -8.19
CA LYS A 99 -16.27 -19.99 -9.38
C LYS A 99 -16.24 -21.50 -9.55
N SER A 100 -15.14 -22.17 -9.19
CA SER A 100 -15.02 -23.63 -9.22
C SER A 100 -15.97 -24.27 -8.21
N GLN A 101 -15.91 -23.86 -6.94
CA GLN A 101 -16.81 -24.39 -5.90
C GLN A 101 -18.28 -24.22 -6.28
N GLN A 102 -18.65 -23.04 -6.81
CA GLN A 102 -20.01 -22.81 -7.28
C GLN A 102 -20.41 -23.76 -8.41
N ALA A 103 -19.48 -24.10 -9.31
CA ALA A 103 -19.72 -25.05 -10.39
C ALA A 103 -19.85 -26.49 -9.88
N ASP A 104 -19.08 -26.89 -8.88
CA ASP A 104 -19.11 -28.22 -8.28
C ASP A 104 -20.44 -28.46 -7.54
N ILE A 105 -20.88 -27.49 -6.73
CA ILE A 105 -22.22 -27.48 -6.09
C ILE A 105 -23.35 -27.66 -7.10
N MET A 106 -23.22 -27.06 -8.29
CA MET A 106 -24.25 -27.13 -9.32
C MET A 106 -24.20 -28.42 -10.14
N ASN A 107 -23.00 -28.99 -10.36
CA ASN A 107 -22.81 -30.16 -11.21
C ASN A 107 -23.00 -31.48 -10.46
N VAL A 108 -22.61 -31.57 -9.19
CA VAL A 108 -22.62 -32.81 -8.40
C VAL A 108 -23.19 -32.60 -6.97
N PRO A 109 -24.45 -32.13 -6.85
CA PRO A 109 -25.03 -31.75 -5.56
C PRO A 109 -25.12 -32.90 -4.54
N ASP A 110 -25.18 -34.15 -5.01
CA ASP A 110 -25.25 -35.34 -4.14
C ASP A 110 -23.89 -35.66 -3.51
N THR A 111 -22.79 -35.38 -4.22
CA THR A 111 -21.43 -35.55 -3.72
C THR A 111 -21.11 -34.48 -2.67
N GLU A 112 -21.44 -33.22 -2.94
CA GLU A 112 -21.23 -32.11 -2.01
C GLU A 112 -22.04 -32.26 -0.71
N ALA A 113 -23.27 -32.77 -0.81
CA ALA A 113 -24.07 -33.08 0.37
C ALA A 113 -23.39 -34.14 1.27
N ALA A 114 -22.75 -35.14 0.67
CA ALA A 114 -22.02 -36.17 1.40
C ALA A 114 -20.76 -35.64 2.11
N GLU A 115 -20.04 -34.67 1.52
CA GLU A 115 -18.89 -34.03 2.16
C GLU A 115 -19.30 -33.23 3.42
N ILE A 116 -20.43 -32.52 3.36
CA ILE A 116 -20.97 -31.82 4.54
C ILE A 116 -21.39 -32.81 5.63
N GLU A 117 -22.00 -33.93 5.26
CA GLU A 117 -22.34 -35.00 6.21
C GLU A 117 -21.09 -35.57 6.88
N GLU A 118 -19.99 -35.73 6.14
CA GLU A 118 -18.70 -36.16 6.68
C GLU A 118 -18.09 -35.14 7.65
N ILE A 119 -18.10 -33.84 7.29
CA ILE A 119 -17.61 -32.77 8.17
C ILE A 119 -18.44 -32.70 9.45
N LEU A 120 -19.77 -32.73 9.36
CA LEU A 120 -20.65 -32.66 10.53
C LEU A 120 -20.53 -33.89 11.43
N ALA A 121 -20.25 -35.07 10.86
CA ALA A 121 -19.95 -36.27 11.62
C ALA A 121 -18.62 -36.16 12.41
N GLN A 122 -17.62 -35.43 11.90
CA GLN A 122 -16.38 -35.17 12.65
C GLN A 122 -16.61 -34.30 13.90
N TYR A 123 -17.65 -33.46 13.90
CA TYR A 123 -18.07 -32.67 15.06
C TYR A 123 -19.00 -33.46 16.02
N GLU A 124 -19.02 -34.79 15.93
CA GLU A 124 -19.81 -35.72 16.76
C GLU A 124 -21.34 -35.55 16.66
N LEU A 125 -21.82 -34.78 15.68
CA LEU A 125 -23.26 -34.65 15.42
C LEU A 125 -23.81 -36.00 14.94
N GLN A 126 -24.98 -36.35 15.43
CA GLN A 126 -25.63 -37.60 15.06
C GLN A 126 -26.43 -37.42 13.75
N PRO A 127 -26.60 -38.45 12.91
CA PRO A 127 -27.28 -38.35 11.62
C PRO A 127 -28.66 -37.69 11.65
N HIS A 128 -29.43 -37.91 12.71
CA HIS A 128 -30.75 -37.29 12.89
C HIS A 128 -30.74 -35.78 13.19
N GLU A 129 -29.61 -35.22 13.63
CA GLU A 129 -29.48 -33.80 14.01
C GLU A 129 -29.12 -32.93 12.81
N TYR A 130 -28.29 -33.44 11.89
CA TYR A 130 -27.87 -32.69 10.70
C TYR A 130 -28.62 -33.03 9.41
N ALA A 131 -29.31 -34.18 9.31
CA ALA A 131 -30.08 -34.53 8.11
C ALA A 131 -31.09 -33.44 7.66
N PRO A 132 -31.86 -32.78 8.55
CA PRO A 132 -32.75 -31.69 8.15
C PRO A 132 -32.00 -30.45 7.66
N LEU A 133 -30.77 -30.23 8.17
CA LEU A 133 -29.90 -29.11 7.80
C LEU A 133 -29.35 -29.32 6.39
N VAL A 134 -28.84 -30.52 6.09
CA VAL A 134 -28.31 -30.88 4.76
C VAL A 134 -29.41 -30.83 3.70
N ASP A 135 -30.62 -31.32 4.01
CA ASP A 135 -31.78 -31.21 3.12
C ASP A 135 -32.23 -29.75 2.88
N ALA A 136 -32.11 -28.89 3.89
CA ALA A 136 -32.43 -27.47 3.77
C ALA A 136 -31.36 -26.73 2.93
N LEU A 137 -30.09 -27.11 3.10
CA LEU A 137 -29.00 -26.61 2.29
C LEU A 137 -29.21 -27.01 0.83
N ARG A 138 -29.56 -28.27 0.53
CA ARG A 138 -29.77 -28.80 -0.84
C ARG A 138 -30.77 -28.00 -1.67
N LYS A 139 -31.73 -27.35 -1.01
CA LYS A 139 -32.75 -26.49 -1.64
C LYS A 139 -32.27 -25.05 -1.90
N LYS A 140 -31.10 -24.67 -1.39
CA LYS A 140 -30.48 -23.34 -1.48
C LYS A 140 -28.98 -23.44 -1.85
N PRO A 141 -28.65 -23.81 -3.11
CA PRO A 141 -27.29 -24.02 -3.58
C PRO A 141 -26.36 -22.80 -3.42
N LEU A 142 -26.90 -21.57 -3.37
CA LEU A 142 -26.11 -20.35 -3.15
C LEU A 142 -25.58 -20.18 -1.72
N VAL A 143 -26.14 -20.89 -0.73
CA VAL A 143 -25.70 -20.82 0.68
C VAL A 143 -24.56 -21.82 0.96
N TYR A 144 -24.44 -22.88 0.15
CA TYR A 144 -23.38 -23.89 0.27
C TYR A 144 -21.98 -23.29 0.18
N GLY A 145 -21.74 -22.42 -0.80
CA GLY A 145 -20.40 -21.83 -1.04
C GLY A 145 -19.93 -20.81 0.00
N TRP A 146 -20.70 -20.55 1.06
CA TRP A 146 -20.30 -19.68 2.17
C TRP A 146 -19.98 -20.46 3.46
N ILE A 147 -20.28 -21.77 3.49
CA ILE A 147 -20.16 -22.64 4.68
C ILE A 147 -18.93 -23.56 4.57
N LEU A 148 -18.49 -23.88 3.36
CA LEU A 148 -17.21 -24.54 3.04
C LEU A 148 -16.12 -23.48 2.83
#